data_AF-A0A3N5ZKA1-F1
#
_entry.id   AF-A0A3N5ZKA1-F1
#
_cell.length_a   1.000
_cell.length_b   1.000
_cell.length_c   1.000
_cell.angle_alpha   90.00
_cell.angle_beta   90.00
_cell.angle_gamma   90.00
#
_symmetry.space_group_name_H-M   'P 1'
#
loop_
_entity.id
_entity.type
_entity.pdbx_description
1 polymer ?
#
loop_
_entity_poly.entity_id
_entity_poly.type
_entity_poly.pdbx_seq_one_letter_code
_entity_poly.pdbx_strand_id
1 'polypeptide(L)'
;MGHIVIRVARHAGLVVLFVLAAGLGVATGFLLAYAGDLPRISALDDYAPNTITRVLAADAQVVAEFATERRVVVPYDDISPLLRQAIISAEDADFNRHVGLSMSRILITAVEDVIKRRMAGASTLTMQLARKLFLTDEKTWERKIKEALLALQIEKRYTKREIFTLYANQIYFGHGAYGVEAASRLYFSKHSKDLGLEEAALIAGIIQTPERQSPFVDVRRATGRRNYVLEQMAQEGYITREAAEGAKRQPVVVRGQPTQGESLAPYFVEEVRKYLERKYGAKPLYEKGLSVQTSLDPVLQLAANKAVDDGLRALDKRRGFRKPRRNLVTEGRDLARSNEDRWNRPILAGDVVPALVVAVGTAKGPVQKRTAATASATEEKSPLAAGGVRVRLGNRYADLGREAVEWARRRVPAELLKVG
;
A
#
# COMPACT_ATOMS: atom_id res chain seq x y z
N MET A 1 15.73 -56.45 41.20
CA MET A 1 15.05 -55.31 40.54
C MET A 1 16.03 -54.26 39.99
N GLY A 2 17.03 -53.78 40.75
CA GLY A 2 17.95 -52.72 40.29
C GLY A 2 18.73 -53.00 38.99
N HIS A 3 19.20 -54.23 38.78
CA HIS A 3 19.93 -54.60 37.55
C HIS A 3 19.08 -54.58 36.27
N ILE A 4 17.76 -54.75 36.38
CA ILE A 4 16.85 -54.71 35.22
C ILE A 4 16.59 -53.25 34.83
N VAL A 5 16.37 -52.38 35.83
CA VAL A 5 16.17 -50.93 35.63
C VAL A 5 17.40 -50.27 34.99
N ILE A 6 18.61 -50.59 35.47
CA ILE A 6 19.86 -50.08 34.90
C ILE A 6 20.05 -50.56 33.44
N ARG A 7 19.69 -51.81 33.15
CA ARG A 7 19.81 -52.38 31.80
C ARG A 7 18.82 -51.71 30.85
N VAL A 8 17.57 -51.49 31.25
CA VAL A 8 16.56 -50.80 30.44
C VAL A 8 16.94 -49.33 30.20
N ALA A 9 17.39 -48.61 31.22
CA ALA A 9 17.85 -47.22 31.09
C ALA A 9 19.04 -47.09 30.12
N ARG A 10 20.00 -48.03 30.16
CA ARG A 10 21.14 -48.06 29.24
C ARG A 10 20.71 -48.29 27.79
N HIS A 11 19.78 -49.20 27.55
CA HIS A 11 19.28 -49.47 26.19
C HIS A 11 18.44 -48.30 25.66
N ALA A 12 17.62 -47.67 26.50
CA ALA A 12 16.90 -46.45 26.15
C ALA A 12 17.87 -45.30 25.80
N GLY A 13 18.94 -45.11 26.58
CA GLY A 13 19.97 -44.12 26.29
C GLY A 13 20.70 -44.38 24.97
N LEU A 14 21.03 -45.65 24.67
CA LEU A 14 21.66 -46.03 23.40
C LEU A 14 20.73 -45.81 22.20
N VAL A 15 19.44 -46.11 22.35
CA VAL A 15 18.44 -45.85 21.29
C VAL A 15 18.30 -44.35 21.04
N VAL A 16 18.23 -43.52 22.09
CA VAL A 16 18.20 -42.05 21.94
C VAL A 16 19.45 -41.53 21.25
N LEU A 17 20.63 -42.00 21.67
CA LEU A 17 21.90 -41.60 21.05
C LEU A 17 21.97 -42.01 19.58
N PHE A 18 21.50 -43.22 19.24
CA PHE A 18 21.45 -43.71 17.87
C PHE A 18 20.49 -42.89 17.01
N VAL A 19 19.30 -42.56 17.51
CA VAL A 19 18.33 -41.70 16.81
C VAL A 19 18.89 -40.29 16.60
N LEU A 20 19.58 -39.73 17.60
CA LEU A 20 20.25 -38.43 17.48
C LEU A 20 21.39 -38.46 16.45
N ALA A 21 22.24 -39.49 16.48
CA ALA A 21 23.34 -39.65 15.54
C ALA A 21 22.86 -39.90 14.12
N ALA A 22 21.83 -40.73 13.94
CA ALA A 22 21.19 -40.95 12.64
C ALA A 22 20.53 -39.66 12.14
N GLY A 23 19.84 -38.92 13.01
CA GLY A 23 19.28 -37.61 12.70
C GLY A 23 20.34 -36.60 12.28
N LEU A 24 21.48 -36.54 12.99
CA LEU A 24 22.62 -35.69 12.63
C LEU A 24 23.26 -36.12 11.31
N GLY A 25 23.41 -37.42 11.08
CA GLY A 25 23.98 -37.96 9.84
C GLY A 25 23.11 -37.64 8.63
N VAL A 26 21.80 -37.84 8.75
CA VAL A 26 20.82 -37.42 7.73
C VAL A 26 20.88 -35.91 7.53
N ALA A 27 20.81 -35.11 8.60
CA ALA A 27 20.90 -33.66 8.49
C ALA A 27 22.21 -33.20 7.80
N THR A 28 23.35 -33.78 8.17
CA THR A 28 24.66 -33.44 7.59
C THR A 28 24.77 -33.86 6.13
N GLY A 29 24.35 -35.08 5.78
CA GLY A 29 24.33 -35.55 4.39
C GLY A 29 23.42 -34.70 3.51
N PHE A 30 22.25 -34.31 4.03
CA PHE A 30 21.33 -33.40 3.36
C PHE A 30 21.90 -31.98 3.21
N LEU A 31 22.54 -31.43 4.25
CA LEU A 31 23.20 -30.12 4.19
C LEU A 31 24.27 -30.10 3.09
N LEU A 32 25.09 -31.15 3.00
CA LEU A 32 26.14 -31.26 1.98
C LEU A 32 25.56 -31.41 0.56
N ALA A 33 24.49 -32.18 0.39
CA ALA A 33 23.83 -32.35 -0.91
C ALA A 33 23.27 -31.04 -1.47
N TYR A 34 22.66 -30.20 -0.62
CA TYR A 34 22.05 -28.94 -1.05
C TYR A 34 22.96 -27.72 -0.95
N ALA A 35 24.07 -27.79 -0.22
CA ALA A 35 25.01 -26.67 -0.11
C ALA A 35 25.71 -26.33 -1.44
N GLY A 36 25.89 -27.31 -2.33
CA GLY A 36 26.52 -27.11 -3.65
C GLY A 36 25.72 -26.25 -4.62
N ASP A 37 24.38 -26.28 -4.51
CA ASP A 37 23.45 -25.58 -5.40
C ASP A 37 23.00 -24.20 -4.86
N LEU A 38 23.64 -23.70 -3.79
CA LEU A 38 23.27 -22.42 -3.20
C LEU A 38 23.85 -21.24 -3.98
N PRO A 39 23.04 -20.19 -4.25
CA PRO A 39 23.55 -18.96 -4.85
C PRO A 39 24.57 -18.28 -3.92
N ARG A 40 25.55 -17.62 -4.53
CA ARG A 40 26.63 -16.93 -3.78
C ARG A 40 26.08 -15.69 -3.08
N ILE A 41 26.31 -15.61 -1.77
CA ILE A 41 25.91 -14.48 -0.91
C ILE A 41 26.64 -13.18 -1.29
N SER A 42 27.79 -13.25 -1.98
CA SER A 42 28.54 -12.06 -2.39
C SER A 42 27.73 -11.06 -3.22
N ALA A 43 26.59 -11.48 -3.79
CA ALA A 43 25.63 -10.58 -4.42
C ALA A 43 25.03 -9.53 -3.46
N LEU A 44 25.14 -9.71 -2.14
CA LEU A 44 24.73 -8.74 -1.13
C LEU A 44 25.80 -7.67 -0.84
N ASP A 45 27.07 -7.89 -1.21
CA ASP A 45 28.13 -6.88 -1.04
C ASP A 45 27.88 -5.68 -1.96
N ASP A 46 27.35 -5.94 -3.16
CA ASP A 46 26.90 -4.95 -4.13
C ASP A 46 25.37 -4.86 -4.14
N TYR A 47 24.73 -4.76 -2.96
CA TYR A 47 23.27 -4.59 -2.86
C TYR A 47 22.81 -3.32 -3.58
N ALA A 48 22.44 -3.48 -4.85
CA ALA A 48 21.89 -2.46 -5.73
C ALA A 48 20.44 -2.85 -6.07
N PRO A 49 19.48 -2.53 -5.18
CA PRO A 49 18.12 -2.93 -5.41
C PRO A 49 17.52 -2.20 -6.61
N ASN A 50 16.42 -2.75 -7.14
CA ASN A 50 15.70 -2.14 -8.23
C ASN A 50 15.37 -0.68 -7.89
N THR A 51 15.88 0.23 -8.71
CA THR A 51 15.81 1.68 -8.50
C THR A 51 14.82 2.31 -9.47
N ILE A 52 14.19 3.39 -9.00
CA ILE A 52 13.15 4.08 -9.76
C ILE A 52 13.80 4.84 -10.92
N THR A 53 13.35 4.56 -12.14
CA THR A 53 13.70 5.38 -13.30
C THR A 53 12.98 6.71 -13.21
N ARG A 54 13.72 7.82 -13.27
CA ARG A 54 13.17 9.17 -13.21
C ARG A 54 13.19 9.80 -14.59
N VAL A 55 12.05 10.38 -14.98
CA VAL A 55 11.91 11.16 -16.19
C VAL A 55 11.94 12.64 -15.81
N LEU A 56 12.90 13.35 -16.36
CA LEU A 56 13.17 14.76 -16.16
C LEU A 56 12.68 15.55 -17.38
N ALA A 57 12.03 16.68 -17.12
CA ALA A 57 11.77 17.71 -18.12
C ALA A 57 13.08 18.40 -18.55
N ALA A 58 12.98 19.29 -19.55
CA ALA A 58 14.10 20.06 -20.06
C ALA A 58 14.76 20.93 -18.96
N ASP A 59 13.97 21.40 -17.99
CA ASP A 59 14.39 22.18 -16.82
C ASP A 59 14.84 21.32 -15.62
N ALA A 60 14.99 20.02 -15.82
CA ALA A 60 15.32 19.02 -14.80
C ALA A 60 14.24 18.76 -13.72
N GLN A 61 13.01 19.27 -13.88
CA GLN A 61 11.90 18.87 -13.01
C GLN A 61 11.55 17.39 -13.25
N VAL A 62 11.34 16.61 -12.18
CA VAL A 62 10.82 15.23 -12.30
C VAL A 62 9.35 15.28 -12.75
N VAL A 63 9.06 14.72 -13.92
CA VAL A 63 7.72 14.70 -14.52
C VAL A 63 7.06 13.32 -14.48
N ALA A 64 7.86 12.26 -14.34
CA ALA A 64 7.37 10.90 -14.13
C ALA A 64 8.42 10.00 -13.49
N GLU A 65 7.93 8.90 -12.91
CA GLU A 65 8.74 7.85 -12.32
C GLU A 65 8.24 6.48 -12.78
N PHE A 66 9.13 5.64 -13.28
CA PHE A 66 8.85 4.28 -13.70
C PHE A 66 9.57 3.30 -12.78
N ALA A 67 8.82 2.42 -12.14
CA ALA A 67 9.36 1.34 -11.34
C ALA A 67 8.33 0.22 -11.20
N THR A 68 8.80 -1.03 -11.27
CA THR A 68 8.03 -2.18 -10.77
C THR A 68 8.03 -2.18 -9.24
N GLU A 69 9.16 -1.78 -8.65
CA GLU A 69 9.38 -1.69 -7.21
C GLU A 69 9.73 -0.24 -6.83
N ARG A 70 8.82 0.48 -6.18
CA ARG A 70 9.14 1.80 -5.62
C ARG A 70 9.91 1.59 -4.32
N ARG A 71 11.23 1.67 -4.40
CA ARG A 71 12.12 1.54 -3.24
C ARG A 71 12.90 2.83 -3.00
N VAL A 72 12.97 3.22 -1.74
CA VAL A 72 13.88 4.26 -1.25
C VAL A 72 14.73 3.60 -0.16
N VAL A 73 16.02 3.43 -0.43
CA VAL A 73 16.93 2.76 0.50
C VAL A 73 17.31 3.74 1.60
N VAL A 74 17.13 3.34 2.85
CA VAL A 74 17.51 4.10 4.04
C VAL A 74 18.46 3.30 4.93
N PRO A 75 19.47 3.94 5.54
CA PRO A 75 20.35 3.28 6.51
C PRO A 75 19.58 2.91 7.78
N TYR A 76 20.15 2.00 8.59
CA TYR A 76 19.52 1.54 9.84
C TYR A 76 19.06 2.67 10.75
N ASP A 77 19.87 3.73 10.86
CA ASP A 77 19.65 4.85 11.78
C ASP A 77 18.56 5.82 11.29
N ASP A 78 18.22 5.78 10.00
CA ASP A 78 17.08 6.51 9.42
C ASP A 78 15.76 5.73 9.52
N ILE A 79 15.74 4.61 10.24
CA ILE A 79 14.52 3.85 10.56
C ILE A 79 14.14 4.15 12.01
N SER A 80 12.89 4.56 12.27
CA SER A 80 12.42 4.85 13.63
C SER A 80 12.69 3.68 14.58
N PRO A 81 13.22 3.91 15.80
CA PRO A 81 13.39 2.85 16.80
C PRO A 81 12.10 2.07 17.05
N LEU A 82 10.95 2.76 17.07
CA LEU A 82 9.64 2.15 17.25
C LEU A 82 9.31 1.20 16.09
N LEU A 83 9.64 1.58 14.85
CA LEU A 83 9.42 0.71 13.69
C LEU A 83 10.34 -0.51 13.73
N ARG A 84 11.61 -0.34 14.12
CA ARG A 84 12.53 -1.48 14.27
C ARG A 84 12.01 -2.48 15.30
N GLN A 85 11.60 -1.98 16.46
CA GLN A 85 11.02 -2.79 17.53
C GLN A 85 9.71 -3.45 17.10
N ALA A 86 8.82 -2.72 16.42
CA ALA A 86 7.56 -3.26 15.92
C ALA A 86 7.77 -4.44 14.96
N ILE A 87 8.70 -4.31 14.00
CA ILE A 87 9.03 -5.38 13.05
C ILE A 87 9.64 -6.57 13.79
N ILE A 88 10.62 -6.33 14.67
CA ILE A 88 11.28 -7.40 15.45
C ILE A 88 10.24 -8.14 16.30
N SER A 89 9.41 -7.45 17.09
CA SER A 89 8.39 -8.08 17.93
C SER A 89 7.38 -8.92 17.13
N ALA A 90 6.94 -8.41 15.98
CA ALA A 90 5.90 -9.07 15.19
C ALA A 90 6.41 -10.25 14.36
N GLU A 91 7.62 -10.13 13.80
CA GLU A 91 8.17 -11.10 12.86
C GLU A 91 9.16 -12.05 13.53
N ASP A 92 9.99 -11.58 14.47
CA ASP A 92 11.10 -12.35 15.03
C ASP A 92 11.62 -11.80 16.38
N ALA A 93 10.86 -12.02 17.46
CA ALA A 93 11.15 -11.49 18.80
C ALA A 93 12.57 -11.85 19.32
N ASP A 94 13.07 -13.04 18.99
CA ASP A 94 14.40 -13.50 19.38
C ASP A 94 15.50 -13.12 18.36
N PHE A 95 15.22 -12.21 17.42
CA PHE A 95 16.10 -11.89 16.29
C PHE A 95 17.55 -11.63 16.71
N ASN A 96 17.77 -10.92 17.81
CA ASN A 96 19.10 -10.57 18.29
C ASN A 96 19.83 -11.72 19.03
N ARG A 97 19.13 -12.81 19.36
CA ARG A 97 19.66 -13.93 20.17
C ARG A 97 20.05 -15.13 19.33
N HIS A 98 19.38 -15.38 18.21
CA HIS A 98 19.64 -16.55 17.37
C HIS A 98 20.63 -16.26 16.23
N VAL A 99 21.16 -17.29 15.59
CA VAL A 99 22.05 -17.19 14.42
C VAL A 99 21.29 -17.70 13.20
N GLY A 100 20.42 -16.87 12.62
CA GLY A 100 19.61 -17.21 11.44
C GLY A 100 18.42 -18.14 11.66
N LEU A 101 18.46 -19.04 12.64
CA LEU A 101 17.39 -20.00 12.93
C LEU A 101 16.98 -19.94 14.40
N SER A 102 15.69 -19.80 14.67
CA SER A 102 15.14 -19.87 16.02
C SER A 102 14.73 -21.30 16.35
N MET A 103 15.56 -22.01 17.12
CA MET A 103 15.29 -23.40 17.53
C MET A 103 14.04 -23.53 18.40
N SER A 104 13.78 -22.55 19.27
CA SER A 104 12.57 -22.48 20.07
C SER A 104 11.33 -22.41 19.19
N ARG A 105 11.32 -21.53 18.18
CA ARG A 105 10.21 -21.41 17.22
C ARG A 105 10.04 -22.67 16.38
N ILE A 106 11.13 -23.27 15.89
CA ILE A 106 11.07 -24.51 15.11
C ILE A 106 10.42 -25.63 15.93
N LEU A 107 10.84 -25.82 17.18
CA LEU A 107 10.28 -26.87 18.04
C LEU A 107 8.80 -26.62 18.36
N ILE A 108 8.43 -25.39 18.74
CA ILE A 108 7.04 -25.03 19.07
C ILE A 108 6.13 -25.23 17.84
N THR A 109 6.55 -24.71 16.69
CA THR A 109 5.78 -24.85 15.45
C THR A 109 5.71 -26.28 14.95
N ALA A 110 6.76 -27.11 15.11
CA ALA A 110 6.70 -28.52 14.73
C ALA A 110 5.60 -29.28 15.50
N VAL A 111 5.46 -29.01 16.80
CA VAL A 111 4.38 -29.57 17.62
C VAL A 111 3.02 -29.05 17.15
N GLU A 112 2.88 -27.75 16.91
CA GLU A 112 1.64 -27.17 16.40
C GLU A 112 1.24 -27.70 15.03
N ASP A 113 2.20 -27.93 14.14
CA ASP A 113 2.00 -28.33 12.75
C ASP A 113 1.51 -29.78 12.67
N VAL A 114 2.04 -30.65 13.54
CA VAL A 114 1.54 -32.02 13.71
C VAL A 114 0.10 -32.01 14.23
N ILE A 115 -0.21 -31.16 15.21
CA ILE A 115 -1.55 -31.05 15.80
C ILE A 115 -2.56 -30.44 14.81
N LYS A 116 -2.17 -29.39 14.09
CA LYS A 116 -3.05 -28.57 13.24
C LYS A 116 -3.01 -28.95 11.75
N ARG A 117 -2.20 -29.96 11.37
CA ARG A 117 -1.95 -30.42 9.98
C ARG A 117 -1.72 -29.27 8.99
N ARG A 118 -0.97 -28.26 9.41
CA ARG A 118 -0.60 -27.08 8.59
C ARG A 118 0.89 -26.84 8.74
N MET A 119 1.53 -26.17 7.79
CA MET A 119 2.87 -25.60 7.99
C MET A 119 2.74 -24.20 8.58
N ALA A 120 2.96 -24.02 9.88
CA ALA A 120 3.00 -22.73 10.53
C ALA A 120 4.34 -22.00 10.27
N GLY A 121 4.30 -20.67 10.37
CA GLY A 121 5.41 -19.79 10.04
C GLY A 121 6.44 -19.71 11.16
N ALA A 122 7.44 -20.61 11.14
CA ALA A 122 8.62 -20.54 12.01
C ALA A 122 9.79 -19.74 11.41
N SER A 123 9.59 -19.04 10.27
CA SER A 123 10.66 -18.30 9.60
C SER A 123 11.15 -17.13 10.44
N THR A 124 12.46 -17.06 10.66
CA THR A 124 13.15 -15.86 11.18
C THR A 124 13.21 -14.76 10.12
N LEU A 125 13.54 -13.52 10.53
CA LEU A 125 13.77 -12.41 9.61
C LEU A 125 14.83 -12.75 8.55
N THR A 126 15.91 -13.40 8.96
CA THR A 126 17.00 -13.80 8.06
C THR A 126 16.56 -14.84 7.04
N MET A 127 15.72 -15.82 7.43
CA MET A 127 15.14 -16.78 6.48
C MET A 127 14.19 -16.11 5.48
N GLN A 128 13.38 -15.16 5.96
CA GLN A 128 12.50 -14.39 5.10
C GLN A 128 13.30 -13.53 4.10
N LEU A 129 14.39 -12.91 4.54
CA LEU A 129 15.31 -12.17 3.69
C LEU A 129 15.93 -13.08 2.62
N ALA A 130 16.47 -14.23 3.04
CA ALA A 130 17.06 -15.22 2.13
C ALA A 130 16.06 -15.67 1.05
N ARG A 131 14.81 -15.95 1.44
CA ARG A 131 13.72 -16.27 0.50
C ARG A 131 13.55 -15.16 -0.53
N LYS A 132 13.45 -13.91 -0.09
CA LYS A 132 13.11 -12.78 -0.97
C LYS A 132 14.23 -12.34 -1.90
N LEU A 133 15.48 -12.68 -1.58
CA LEU A 133 16.62 -12.30 -2.42
C LEU A 133 17.05 -13.39 -3.40
N PHE A 134 16.93 -14.66 -3.02
CA PHE A 134 17.65 -15.74 -3.71
C PHE A 134 16.77 -16.88 -4.22
N LEU A 135 15.51 -16.96 -3.77
CA LEU A 135 14.65 -18.11 -4.00
C LEU A 135 13.33 -17.71 -4.67
N THR A 136 12.68 -18.68 -5.30
CA THR A 136 11.33 -18.53 -5.85
C THR A 136 10.28 -18.59 -4.73
N ASP A 137 9.05 -18.15 -4.99
CA ASP A 137 7.95 -18.18 -4.00
C ASP A 137 7.25 -19.56 -3.88
N GLU A 138 7.78 -20.62 -4.49
CA GLU A 138 7.18 -21.97 -4.54
C GLU A 138 7.17 -22.69 -3.18
N LYS A 139 6.01 -23.12 -2.68
CA LYS A 139 5.91 -23.68 -1.31
C LYS A 139 6.41 -25.13 -1.13
N THR A 140 7.71 -25.38 -1.26
CA THR A 140 8.33 -26.72 -1.08
C THR A 140 9.22 -26.81 0.17
N TRP A 141 9.42 -28.03 0.67
CA TRP A 141 10.37 -28.34 1.76
C TRP A 141 11.82 -28.07 1.34
N GLU A 142 12.16 -28.37 0.09
CA GLU A 142 13.48 -28.09 -0.48
C GLU A 142 13.83 -26.60 -0.40
N ARG A 143 12.93 -25.71 -0.84
CA ARG A 143 13.14 -24.26 -0.71
C ARG A 143 13.32 -23.87 0.75
N LYS A 144 12.54 -24.43 1.67
CA LYS A 144 12.62 -24.12 3.11
C LYS A 144 14.00 -24.49 3.70
N ILE A 145 14.59 -25.58 3.24
CA ILE A 145 15.96 -25.98 3.60
C ILE A 145 16.96 -24.99 3.02
N LYS A 146 16.81 -24.60 1.73
CA LYS A 146 17.65 -23.57 1.10
C LYS A 146 17.57 -22.23 1.85
N GLU A 147 16.38 -21.82 2.32
CA GLU A 147 16.22 -20.63 3.18
C GLU A 147 17.05 -20.71 4.47
N ALA A 148 17.00 -21.87 5.15
CA ALA A 148 17.72 -22.07 6.40
C ALA A 148 19.24 -22.03 6.20
N LEU A 149 19.72 -22.70 5.17
CA LEU A 149 21.13 -22.71 4.78
C LEU A 149 21.63 -21.31 4.41
N LEU A 150 20.89 -20.59 3.57
CA LEU A 150 21.22 -19.22 3.18
C LEU A 150 21.16 -18.26 4.38
N ALA A 151 20.21 -18.44 5.30
CA ALA A 151 20.13 -17.63 6.51
C ALA A 151 21.37 -17.77 7.39
N LEU A 152 21.85 -19.00 7.63
CA LEU A 152 23.09 -19.25 8.37
C LEU A 152 24.30 -18.60 7.69
N GLN A 153 24.33 -18.68 6.36
CA GLN A 153 25.34 -18.08 5.51
C GLN A 153 25.35 -16.54 5.60
N ILE A 154 24.18 -15.90 5.53
CA ILE A 154 24.01 -14.45 5.71
C ILE A 154 24.47 -14.03 7.12
N GLU A 155 24.09 -14.76 8.16
CA GLU A 155 24.41 -14.44 9.57
C GLU A 155 25.90 -14.60 9.90
N LYS A 156 26.62 -15.42 9.14
CA LYS A 156 28.07 -15.52 9.26
C LYS A 156 28.79 -14.30 8.67
N ARG A 157 28.16 -13.62 7.70
CA ARG A 157 28.78 -12.53 6.93
C ARG A 157 28.35 -11.14 7.36
N TYR A 158 27.10 -10.98 7.78
CA TYR A 158 26.50 -9.69 8.10
C TYR A 158 26.08 -9.62 9.57
N THR A 159 26.21 -8.44 10.17
CA THR A 159 25.72 -8.15 11.51
C THR A 159 24.19 -8.08 11.55
N LYS A 160 23.58 -8.24 12.73
CA LYS A 160 22.13 -8.09 12.93
C LYS A 160 21.58 -6.76 12.43
N ARG A 161 22.36 -5.68 12.57
CA ARG A 161 21.99 -4.35 12.07
C ARG A 161 21.94 -4.32 10.55
N GLU A 162 22.94 -4.89 9.87
CA GLU A 162 22.97 -4.96 8.41
C GLU A 162 21.85 -5.87 7.87
N ILE A 163 21.65 -7.04 8.47
CA ILE A 163 20.57 -7.97 8.10
C ILE A 163 19.20 -7.30 8.23
N PHE A 164 18.96 -6.62 9.36
CA PHE A 164 17.73 -5.87 9.56
C PHE A 164 17.57 -4.75 8.52
N THR A 165 18.64 -4.03 8.20
CA THR A 165 18.62 -2.95 7.20
C THR A 165 18.28 -3.49 5.81
N LEU A 166 18.91 -4.59 5.40
CA LEU A 166 18.60 -5.27 4.13
C LEU A 166 17.15 -5.73 4.11
N TYR A 167 16.67 -6.36 5.19
CA TYR A 167 15.28 -6.77 5.33
C TYR A 167 14.31 -5.58 5.21
N ALA A 168 14.51 -4.54 6.00
CA ALA A 168 13.64 -3.38 6.05
C ALA A 168 13.56 -2.64 4.70
N ASN A 169 14.61 -2.70 3.87
CA ASN A 169 14.61 -2.11 2.54
C ASN A 169 14.11 -3.07 1.44
N GLN A 170 14.16 -4.39 1.65
CA GLN A 170 13.79 -5.37 0.63
C GLN A 170 12.30 -5.72 0.62
N ILE A 171 11.65 -5.76 1.78
CA ILE A 171 10.30 -6.30 1.93
C ILE A 171 9.23 -5.47 1.22
N TYR A 172 8.24 -6.16 0.64
CA TYR A 172 7.09 -5.55 -0.02
C TYR A 172 5.99 -5.18 0.97
N PHE A 173 5.46 -3.96 0.88
CA PHE A 173 4.42 -3.42 1.74
C PHE A 173 3.11 -3.11 1.01
N GLY A 174 2.93 -3.62 -0.22
CA GLY A 174 1.72 -3.38 -1.03
C GLY A 174 1.84 -2.15 -1.93
N HIS A 175 0.98 -2.07 -2.95
CA HIS A 175 0.87 -0.92 -3.88
C HIS A 175 2.19 -0.50 -4.53
N GLY A 176 3.05 -1.47 -4.83
CA GLY A 176 4.37 -1.22 -5.39
C GLY A 176 5.39 -0.62 -4.42
N ALA A 177 5.08 -0.43 -3.13
CA ALA A 177 6.03 0.07 -2.13
C ALA A 177 6.91 -1.06 -1.60
N TYR A 178 8.21 -0.97 -1.88
CA TYR A 178 9.23 -1.87 -1.37
C TYR A 178 10.13 -1.11 -0.40
N GLY A 179 10.31 -1.67 0.78
CA GLY A 179 11.04 -1.06 1.87
C GLY A 179 10.21 -0.11 2.73
N VAL A 180 10.66 0.05 3.98
CA VAL A 180 9.95 0.80 5.03
C VAL A 180 9.80 2.29 4.71
N GLU A 181 10.76 2.91 4.04
CA GLU A 181 10.68 4.33 3.66
C GLU A 181 9.60 4.56 2.60
N ALA A 182 9.54 3.70 1.58
CA ALA A 182 8.49 3.76 0.57
C ALA A 182 7.12 3.53 1.20
N ALA A 183 6.99 2.57 2.12
CA ALA A 183 5.76 2.31 2.87
C ALA A 183 5.34 3.51 3.73
N SER A 184 6.27 4.12 4.45
CA SER A 184 6.03 5.29 5.30
C SER A 184 5.49 6.47 4.49
N ARG A 185 6.12 6.75 3.33
CA ARG A 185 5.65 7.79 2.41
C ARG A 185 4.29 7.48 1.82
N LEU A 186 4.07 6.22 1.43
CA LEU A 186 2.83 5.74 0.84
C LEU A 186 1.64 5.91 1.81
N TYR A 187 1.78 5.47 3.06
CA TYR A 187 0.67 5.43 4.02
C TYR A 187 0.49 6.71 4.83
N PHE A 188 1.59 7.42 5.13
CA PHE A 188 1.57 8.55 6.08
C PHE A 188 2.18 9.84 5.52
N SER A 189 2.83 9.80 4.35
CA SER A 189 3.62 10.92 3.80
C SER A 189 4.68 11.43 4.78
N LYS A 190 5.27 10.51 5.56
CA LYS A 190 6.35 10.77 6.52
C LYS A 190 7.61 10.01 6.12
N HIS A 191 8.76 10.47 6.58
CA HIS A 191 9.96 9.64 6.58
C HIS A 191 9.83 8.52 7.62
N SER A 192 10.43 7.38 7.35
CA SER A 192 10.39 6.20 8.22
C SER A 192 11.03 6.41 9.60
N LYS A 193 11.92 7.39 9.75
CA LYS A 193 12.45 7.86 11.05
C LYS A 193 11.44 8.64 11.90
N ASP A 194 10.43 9.26 11.27
CA ASP A 194 9.47 10.16 11.93
C ASP A 194 8.15 9.46 12.30
N LEU A 195 8.12 8.13 12.20
CA LEU A 195 6.92 7.34 12.47
C LEU A 195 6.64 7.23 13.98
N GLY A 196 5.40 7.50 14.34
CA GLY A 196 4.85 7.26 15.67
C GLY A 196 4.58 5.78 15.94
N LEU A 197 4.15 5.46 17.17
CA LEU A 197 3.94 4.08 17.63
C LEU A 197 2.86 3.36 16.81
N GLU A 198 1.71 4.01 16.62
CA GLU A 198 0.57 3.47 15.87
C GLU A 198 0.89 3.26 14.39
N GLU A 199 1.68 4.17 13.81
CA GLU A 199 2.10 4.13 12.41
C GLU A 199 3.15 3.03 12.19
N ALA A 200 4.13 2.94 13.09
CA ALA A 200 5.14 1.89 13.12
C ALA A 200 4.51 0.49 13.24
N ALA A 201 3.57 0.34 14.17
CA ALA A 201 2.85 -0.92 14.36
C ALA A 201 1.98 -1.28 13.15
N LEU A 202 1.41 -0.28 12.46
CA LEU A 202 0.64 -0.52 11.23
C LEU A 202 1.56 -1.03 10.11
N ILE A 203 2.70 -0.37 9.87
CA ILE A 203 3.65 -0.77 8.82
C ILE A 203 4.19 -2.18 9.10
N ALA A 204 4.62 -2.46 10.32
CA ALA A 204 5.06 -3.80 10.71
C ALA A 204 3.95 -4.84 10.53
N GLY A 205 2.69 -4.48 10.81
CA GLY A 205 1.55 -5.36 10.63
C GLY A 205 1.29 -5.74 9.16
N ILE A 206 1.63 -4.89 8.21
CA ILE A 206 1.37 -5.12 6.77
C ILE A 206 2.23 -6.25 6.20
N ILE A 207 3.44 -6.47 6.75
CA ILE A 207 4.47 -7.38 6.22
C ILE A 207 3.94 -8.80 5.94
N GLN A 208 3.13 -9.34 6.83
CA GLN A 208 2.69 -10.74 6.77
C GLN A 208 1.85 -11.03 5.53
N THR A 209 0.93 -10.15 5.17
CA THR A 209 0.07 -10.30 3.99
C THR A 209 -0.29 -8.94 3.41
N PRO A 210 0.65 -8.27 2.71
CA PRO A 210 0.50 -6.87 2.31
C PRO A 210 -0.75 -6.61 1.46
N GLU A 211 -1.08 -7.56 0.57
CA GLU A 211 -2.24 -7.48 -0.32
C GLU A 211 -3.58 -7.47 0.41
N ARG A 212 -3.65 -8.02 1.63
CA ARG A 212 -4.89 -8.13 2.42
C ARG A 212 -4.90 -7.24 3.66
N GLN A 213 -3.72 -6.87 4.16
CA GLN A 213 -3.54 -6.12 5.40
C GLN A 213 -3.23 -4.64 5.14
N SER A 214 -3.18 -4.21 3.88
CA SER A 214 -3.13 -2.79 3.53
C SER A 214 -4.41 -2.07 3.98
N PRO A 215 -4.31 -0.90 4.62
CA PRO A 215 -5.47 -0.08 5.00
C PRO A 215 -6.26 0.45 3.79
N PHE A 216 -5.65 0.53 2.60
CA PHE A 216 -6.35 0.89 1.35
C PHE A 216 -7.19 -0.25 0.78
N VAL A 217 -7.01 -1.49 1.27
CA VAL A 217 -7.76 -2.67 0.82
C VAL A 217 -8.79 -3.05 1.88
N ASP A 218 -8.34 -3.19 3.12
CA ASP A 218 -9.20 -3.56 4.25
C ASP A 218 -8.69 -2.95 5.56
N VAL A 219 -9.27 -1.80 5.92
CA VAL A 219 -8.91 -1.07 7.14
C VAL A 219 -9.15 -1.89 8.41
N ARG A 220 -10.14 -2.81 8.42
CA ARG A 220 -10.43 -3.63 9.60
C ARG A 220 -9.35 -4.68 9.81
N ARG A 221 -8.92 -5.36 8.74
CA ARG A 221 -7.79 -6.30 8.81
C ARG A 221 -6.48 -5.59 9.17
N ALA A 222 -6.23 -4.43 8.57
CA ALA A 222 -5.06 -3.60 8.89
C ALA A 222 -5.05 -3.21 10.39
N THR A 223 -6.19 -2.77 10.93
CA THR A 223 -6.36 -2.42 12.34
C THR A 223 -6.12 -3.62 13.26
N GLY A 224 -6.71 -4.78 12.94
CA GLY A 224 -6.52 -5.99 13.74
C GLY A 224 -5.05 -6.42 13.79
N ARG A 225 -4.34 -6.29 12.65
CA ARG A 225 -2.92 -6.66 12.58
C ARG A 225 -2.01 -5.65 13.27
N ARG A 226 -2.27 -4.34 13.14
CA ARG A 226 -1.61 -3.29 13.96
C ARG A 226 -1.76 -3.59 15.45
N ASN A 227 -2.98 -3.92 15.90
CA ASN A 227 -3.25 -4.19 17.31
C ASN A 227 -2.52 -5.45 17.81
N TYR A 228 -2.36 -6.47 16.96
CA TYR A 228 -1.50 -7.60 17.24
C TYR A 228 -0.04 -7.18 17.42
N VAL A 229 0.50 -6.33 16.54
CA VAL A 229 1.88 -5.84 16.69
C VAL A 229 2.07 -5.06 17.98
N LEU A 230 1.14 -4.16 18.34
CA LEU A 230 1.18 -3.43 19.60
C LEU A 230 1.21 -4.37 20.81
N GLU A 231 0.42 -5.45 20.76
CA GLU A 231 0.43 -6.49 21.79
C GLU A 231 1.80 -7.18 21.88
N GLN A 232 2.40 -7.56 20.74
CA GLN A 232 3.73 -8.17 20.72
C GLN A 232 4.81 -7.20 21.25
N MET A 233 4.76 -5.92 20.89
CA MET A 233 5.69 -4.92 21.41
C MET A 233 5.60 -4.77 22.94
N ALA A 234 4.39 -4.85 23.50
CA ALA A 234 4.19 -4.82 24.95
C ALA A 234 4.70 -6.11 25.63
N GLN A 235 4.49 -7.27 25.01
CA GLN A 235 4.99 -8.56 25.51
C GLN A 235 6.52 -8.63 25.54
N GLU A 236 7.17 -8.07 24.51
CA GLU A 236 8.64 -7.95 24.44
C GLU A 236 9.20 -6.79 25.29
N GLY A 237 8.34 -5.99 25.93
CA GLY A 237 8.74 -4.92 26.83
C GLY A 237 9.25 -3.64 26.15
N TYR A 238 9.06 -3.48 24.83
CA TYR A 238 9.43 -2.24 24.12
C TYR A 238 8.49 -1.07 24.41
N ILE A 239 7.25 -1.37 24.79
CA ILE A 239 6.25 -0.39 25.22
C ILE A 239 5.52 -0.91 26.46
N THR A 240 4.90 -0.01 27.22
CA THR A 240 4.03 -0.43 28.33
C THR A 240 2.69 -0.97 27.81
N ARG A 241 2.01 -1.77 28.63
CA ARG A 241 0.66 -2.27 28.27
C ARG A 241 -0.33 -1.11 28.11
N GLU A 242 -0.19 -0.06 28.91
CA GLU A 242 -1.03 1.13 28.85
C GLU A 242 -0.83 1.88 27.53
N ALA A 243 0.42 2.01 27.05
CA ALA A 243 0.71 2.61 25.76
C ALA A 243 0.13 1.78 24.60
N ALA A 244 0.23 0.45 24.68
CA ALA A 244 -0.36 -0.45 23.70
C ALA A 244 -1.89 -0.31 23.65
N GLU A 245 -2.58 -0.32 24.79
CA GLU A 245 -4.03 -0.15 24.87
C GLU A 245 -4.48 1.24 24.42
N GLY A 246 -3.71 2.29 24.75
CA GLY A 246 -3.94 3.64 24.26
C GLY A 246 -3.87 3.72 22.73
N ALA A 247 -2.83 3.15 22.13
CA ALA A 247 -2.63 3.12 20.68
C ALA A 247 -3.69 2.27 19.95
N LYS A 248 -4.13 1.14 20.54
CA LYS A 248 -5.18 0.29 19.96
C LYS A 248 -6.52 1.02 19.79
N ARG A 249 -6.82 2.00 20.66
CA ARG A 249 -8.05 2.81 20.60
C ARG A 249 -8.01 3.90 19.54
N GLN A 250 -6.84 4.25 19.01
CA GLN A 250 -6.74 5.24 17.95
C GLN A 250 -7.20 4.67 16.61
N PRO A 251 -7.95 5.43 15.79
CA PRO A 251 -8.33 4.98 14.46
C PRO A 251 -7.10 4.86 13.55
N VAL A 252 -7.15 3.93 12.59
CA VAL A 252 -6.14 3.89 11.52
C VAL A 252 -6.42 5.06 10.57
N VAL A 253 -5.60 6.09 10.66
CA VAL A 253 -5.63 7.24 9.75
C VAL A 253 -4.46 7.12 8.80
N VAL A 254 -4.74 6.71 7.57
CA VAL A 254 -3.80 6.85 6.46
C VAL A 254 -4.14 8.09 5.66
N ARG A 255 -3.12 8.75 5.10
CA ARG A 255 -3.40 9.73 4.05
C ARG A 255 -4.00 8.98 2.87
N GLY A 256 -5.00 9.58 2.21
CA GLY A 256 -5.82 8.91 1.20
C GLY A 256 -5.02 8.15 0.15
N GLN A 257 -5.69 7.25 -0.61
CA GLN A 257 -5.04 6.48 -1.68
C GLN A 257 -4.07 7.37 -2.45
N PRO A 258 -2.84 6.93 -2.72
CA PRO A 258 -1.90 7.71 -3.51
C PRO A 258 -2.52 7.90 -4.88
N THR A 259 -3.18 9.05 -5.07
CA THR A 259 -3.34 9.60 -6.39
C THR A 259 -1.92 9.73 -6.89
N GLN A 260 -1.59 9.00 -7.97
CA GLN A 260 -0.44 9.39 -8.78
C GLN A 260 -0.58 10.90 -8.94
N GLY A 261 0.41 11.66 -8.45
CA GLY A 261 0.36 13.13 -8.55
C GLY A 261 -0.04 13.48 -9.97
N GLU A 262 -0.87 14.50 -10.15
CA GLU A 262 -1.35 14.89 -11.49
C GLU A 262 -0.16 14.93 -12.44
N SER A 263 -0.11 13.97 -13.36
CA SER A 263 0.99 13.91 -14.31
C SER A 263 0.85 15.14 -15.18
N LEU A 264 1.89 15.96 -15.23
CA LEU A 264 1.91 17.17 -16.05
C LEU A 264 1.67 16.83 -17.53
N ALA A 265 2.18 15.69 -17.99
CA ALA A 265 2.22 15.32 -19.40
C ALA A 265 1.97 13.81 -19.60
N PRO A 266 0.79 13.27 -19.23
CA PRO A 266 0.57 11.82 -19.16
C PRO A 266 0.78 11.13 -20.50
N TYR A 267 0.36 11.77 -21.60
CA TYR A 267 0.55 11.25 -22.96
C TYR A 267 2.02 11.27 -23.40
N PHE A 268 2.74 12.36 -23.10
CA PHE A 268 4.16 12.48 -23.43
C PHE A 268 4.98 11.45 -22.64
N VAL A 269 4.71 11.34 -21.34
CA VAL A 269 5.33 10.37 -20.43
C VAL A 269 5.11 8.95 -20.92
N GLU A 270 3.90 8.61 -21.37
CA GLU A 270 3.60 7.29 -21.91
C GLU A 270 4.37 7.00 -23.22
N GLU A 271 4.54 7.98 -24.10
CA GLU A 271 5.38 7.81 -25.28
C GLU A 271 6.87 7.66 -24.94
N VAL A 272 7.36 8.39 -23.94
CA VAL A 272 8.71 8.18 -23.38
C VAL A 272 8.85 6.76 -22.84
N ARG A 273 7.88 6.26 -22.07
CA ARG A 273 7.86 4.89 -21.54
C ARG A 273 7.98 3.86 -22.66
N LYS A 274 7.11 3.96 -23.68
CA LYS A 274 7.12 3.06 -24.84
C LYS A 274 8.44 3.12 -25.60
N TYR A 275 9.02 4.30 -25.78
CA TYR A 275 10.32 4.47 -26.43
C TYR A 275 11.43 3.77 -25.63
N LEU A 276 11.51 4.01 -24.32
CA LEU A 276 12.52 3.41 -23.45
C LEU A 276 12.38 1.89 -23.41
N GLU A 277 11.15 1.38 -23.31
CA GLU A 277 10.90 -0.07 -23.32
C GLU A 277 11.35 -0.70 -24.64
N ARG A 278 11.03 -0.10 -25.79
CA ARG A 278 11.49 -0.59 -27.10
C ARG A 278 13.02 -0.55 -27.25
N LYS A 279 13.68 0.47 -26.71
CA LYS A 279 15.11 0.70 -26.91
C LYS A 279 16.00 -0.04 -25.92
N TYR A 280 15.59 -0.12 -24.66
CA TYR A 280 16.39 -0.65 -23.56
C TYR A 280 15.77 -1.92 -22.94
N GLY A 281 14.55 -2.29 -23.31
CA GLY A 281 13.80 -3.38 -22.72
C GLY A 281 13.08 -2.99 -21.43
N ALA A 282 12.04 -3.76 -21.08
CA ALA A 282 11.23 -3.51 -19.88
C ALA A 282 12.06 -3.62 -18.59
N LYS A 283 12.94 -4.63 -18.48
CA LYS A 283 13.71 -4.86 -17.25
C LYS A 283 14.63 -3.68 -16.90
N PRO A 284 15.48 -3.16 -17.81
CA PRO A 284 16.26 -1.95 -17.54
C PRO A 284 15.40 -0.71 -17.23
N LEU A 285 14.27 -0.53 -17.92
CA LEU A 285 13.37 0.60 -17.67
C LEU A 285 12.83 0.61 -16.23
N TYR A 286 12.40 -0.54 -15.71
CA TYR A 286 11.70 -0.59 -14.43
C TYR A 286 12.59 -0.96 -13.23
N GLU A 287 13.82 -1.42 -13.47
CA GLU A 287 14.69 -1.97 -12.41
C GLU A 287 16.07 -1.31 -12.30
N LYS A 288 16.57 -0.62 -13.35
CA LYS A 288 17.95 -0.09 -13.35
C LYS A 288 18.08 1.40 -12.99
N GLY A 289 17.02 2.07 -12.56
CA GLY A 289 17.08 3.45 -12.07
C GLY A 289 17.62 4.46 -13.09
N LEU A 290 17.14 4.40 -14.33
CA LEU A 290 17.61 5.30 -15.38
C LEU A 290 17.26 6.77 -15.04
N SER A 291 18.18 7.68 -15.34
CA SER A 291 17.89 9.12 -15.35
C SER A 291 17.63 9.55 -16.79
N VAL A 292 16.39 9.90 -17.11
CA VAL A 292 15.94 10.16 -18.48
C VAL A 292 15.61 11.63 -18.62
N GLN A 293 16.49 12.40 -19.27
CA GLN A 293 16.19 13.79 -19.61
C GLN A 293 15.45 13.87 -20.94
N THR A 294 14.36 14.64 -20.96
CA THR A 294 13.46 14.77 -22.11
C THR A 294 13.45 16.18 -22.65
N SER A 295 12.87 16.35 -23.84
CA SER A 295 12.63 17.68 -24.45
C SER A 295 11.34 18.35 -23.94
N LEU A 296 10.70 17.81 -22.91
CA LEU A 296 9.46 18.36 -22.39
C LEU A 296 9.73 19.69 -21.69
N ASP A 297 9.17 20.78 -22.22
CA ASP A 297 9.13 22.07 -21.54
C ASP A 297 7.85 22.14 -20.68
N PRO A 298 7.97 22.22 -19.34
CA PRO A 298 6.79 22.23 -18.47
C PRO A 298 5.86 23.41 -18.68
N VAL A 299 6.40 24.58 -19.02
CA VAL A 299 5.61 25.80 -19.24
C VAL A 299 4.78 25.64 -20.51
N LEU A 300 5.38 25.16 -21.60
CA LEU A 300 4.67 24.92 -22.85
C LEU A 300 3.64 23.79 -22.70
N GLN A 301 3.94 22.73 -21.94
CA GLN A 301 2.98 21.65 -21.71
C GLN A 301 1.77 22.11 -20.90
N LEU A 302 1.97 22.93 -19.86
CA LEU A 302 0.87 23.53 -19.10
C LEU A 302 -0.01 24.41 -19.99
N ALA A 303 0.61 25.25 -20.82
CA ALA A 303 -0.11 26.09 -21.77
C ALA A 303 -0.91 25.26 -22.79
N ALA A 304 -0.33 24.17 -23.30
CA ALA A 304 -1.00 23.25 -24.21
C ALA A 304 -2.20 22.54 -23.56
N ASN A 305 -2.03 22.01 -22.34
CA ASN A 305 -3.10 21.38 -21.57
C ASN A 305 -4.27 22.36 -21.36
N LYS A 306 -3.95 23.60 -20.97
CA LYS A 306 -4.93 24.66 -20.78
C LYS A 306 -5.65 25.01 -22.08
N ALA A 307 -4.92 25.14 -23.19
CA ALA A 307 -5.50 25.46 -24.49
C ALA A 307 -6.47 24.36 -24.98
N VAL A 308 -6.13 23.09 -24.76
CA VAL A 308 -7.01 21.96 -25.08
C VAL A 308 -8.27 21.97 -24.21
N ASP A 309 -8.14 22.14 -22.89
CA ASP A 309 -9.29 22.20 -21.97
C ASP A 309 -10.21 23.39 -22.32
N ASP A 310 -9.65 24.59 -22.48
CA ASP A 310 -10.40 25.79 -22.86
C ASP A 310 -11.08 25.61 -24.24
N GLY A 311 -10.37 25.03 -25.21
CA GLY A 311 -10.89 24.74 -26.55
C GLY A 311 -12.04 23.72 -26.54
N LEU A 312 -11.90 22.63 -25.77
CA LEU A 312 -12.95 21.62 -25.59
C LEU A 312 -14.18 22.21 -24.89
N ARG A 313 -13.99 23.06 -23.87
CA ARG A 313 -15.10 23.78 -23.21
C ARG A 313 -15.80 24.72 -24.18
N ALA A 314 -15.06 25.48 -24.99
CA ALA A 314 -15.63 26.35 -26.00
C ALA A 314 -16.38 25.56 -27.08
N LEU A 315 -15.88 24.38 -27.46
CA LEU A 315 -16.58 23.47 -28.38
C LEU A 315 -17.87 22.91 -27.77
N ASP A 316 -17.82 22.44 -26.52
CA ASP A 316 -18.99 21.91 -25.80
C ASP A 316 -20.09 22.97 -25.67
N LYS A 317 -19.70 24.20 -25.28
CA LYS A 317 -20.61 25.36 -25.24
C LYS A 317 -21.21 25.69 -26.60
N ARG A 318 -20.45 25.53 -27.70
CA ARG A 318 -20.94 25.77 -29.08
C ARG A 318 -21.90 24.68 -29.56
N ARG A 319 -21.67 23.43 -29.19
CA ARG A 319 -22.53 22.28 -29.53
C ARG A 319 -23.84 22.25 -28.74
N GLY A 320 -23.91 23.01 -27.65
CA GLY A 320 -25.11 23.22 -26.85
C GLY A 320 -25.24 22.24 -25.70
N PHE A 321 -26.30 22.41 -24.92
CA PHE A 321 -26.50 21.69 -23.66
C PHE A 321 -26.71 20.19 -23.83
N ARG A 322 -25.91 19.39 -23.10
CA ARG A 322 -26.11 17.94 -22.95
C ARG A 322 -27.18 17.68 -21.89
N LYS A 323 -28.26 17.01 -22.26
CA LYS A 323 -29.32 16.65 -21.31
C LYS A 323 -28.76 15.78 -20.16
N PRO A 324 -29.33 15.86 -18.95
CA PRO A 324 -29.00 14.96 -17.86
C PRO A 324 -29.14 13.51 -18.29
N ARG A 325 -28.13 12.69 -17.97
CA ARG A 325 -28.13 11.25 -18.27
C ARG A 325 -29.15 10.45 -17.44
N ARG A 326 -29.49 10.96 -16.25
CA ARG A 326 -30.29 10.27 -15.24
C ARG A 326 -31.21 11.23 -14.53
N ASN A 327 -32.34 10.71 -14.06
CA ASN A 327 -33.23 11.41 -13.15
C ASN A 327 -33.48 10.51 -11.94
N LEU A 328 -32.74 10.78 -10.87
CA LEU A 328 -32.77 9.98 -9.65
C LEU A 328 -34.15 9.93 -9.00
N VAL A 329 -34.97 10.98 -9.14
CA VAL A 329 -36.34 11.00 -8.62
C VAL A 329 -37.23 10.01 -9.38
N THR A 330 -37.11 9.97 -10.72
CA THR A 330 -37.83 8.99 -11.55
C THR A 330 -37.33 7.56 -11.30
N GLU A 331 -36.07 7.38 -10.91
CA GLU A 331 -35.49 6.10 -10.51
C GLU A 331 -35.84 5.67 -9.06
N GLY A 332 -36.68 6.44 -8.34
CA GLY A 332 -37.06 6.13 -6.95
C GLY A 332 -35.94 6.33 -5.93
N ARG A 333 -34.86 7.04 -6.29
CA ARG A 333 -33.71 7.30 -5.42
C ARG A 333 -33.91 8.57 -4.61
N ASP A 334 -33.47 8.54 -3.36
CA ASP A 334 -33.46 9.71 -2.49
C ASP A 334 -32.30 10.65 -2.88
N LEU A 335 -32.65 11.90 -3.20
CA LEU A 335 -31.68 12.92 -3.56
C LEU A 335 -30.73 13.26 -2.41
N ALA A 336 -31.16 13.17 -1.14
CA ALA A 336 -30.33 13.50 0.01
C ALA A 336 -29.28 12.41 0.30
N ARG A 337 -29.66 11.14 0.13
CA ARG A 337 -28.80 9.97 0.40
C ARG A 337 -27.95 9.54 -0.79
N SER A 338 -28.18 10.11 -1.98
CA SER A 338 -27.38 9.80 -3.15
C SER A 338 -25.95 10.32 -2.98
N ASN A 339 -24.97 9.58 -3.46
CA ASN A 339 -23.57 10.00 -3.46
C ASN A 339 -22.96 9.66 -4.83
N GLU A 340 -22.06 10.49 -5.30
CA GLU A 340 -21.24 10.23 -6.48
C GLU A 340 -19.82 9.92 -6.01
N ASP A 341 -19.19 8.90 -6.59
CA ASP A 341 -17.85 8.46 -6.18
C ASP A 341 -16.82 9.61 -6.23
N ARG A 342 -17.00 10.56 -7.16
CA ARG A 342 -16.14 11.73 -7.31
C ARG A 342 -16.18 12.67 -6.09
N TRP A 343 -17.27 12.70 -5.34
CA TRP A 343 -17.43 13.56 -4.15
C TRP A 343 -16.63 13.06 -2.95
N ASN A 344 -16.19 11.80 -2.96
CA ASN A 344 -15.34 11.23 -1.92
C ASN A 344 -13.85 11.61 -2.09
N ARG A 345 -13.52 12.41 -3.10
CA ARG A 345 -12.16 12.91 -3.39
C ARG A 345 -12.10 14.42 -3.17
N PRO A 346 -10.93 14.99 -2.80
CA PRO A 346 -10.76 16.44 -2.75
C PRO A 346 -11.27 17.12 -4.04
N ILE A 347 -11.92 18.28 -3.88
CA ILE A 347 -12.37 19.12 -4.98
C ILE A 347 -11.50 20.38 -4.96
N LEU A 348 -10.70 20.55 -6.00
CA LEU A 348 -9.78 21.67 -6.19
C LEU A 348 -10.39 22.74 -7.11
N ALA A 349 -9.86 23.96 -7.02
CA ALA A 349 -10.26 25.03 -7.92
C ALA A 349 -9.93 24.66 -9.37
N GLY A 350 -10.94 24.68 -10.24
CA GLY A 350 -10.82 24.26 -11.65
C GLY A 350 -11.38 22.87 -11.96
N ASP A 351 -11.66 22.06 -10.93
CA ASP A 351 -12.23 20.72 -11.09
C ASP A 351 -13.61 20.75 -11.77
N VAL A 352 -13.82 19.77 -12.66
CA VAL A 352 -15.14 19.47 -13.22
C VAL A 352 -15.76 18.33 -12.43
N VAL A 353 -16.77 18.64 -11.61
CA VAL A 353 -17.42 17.68 -10.73
C VAL A 353 -18.89 17.53 -11.11
N PRO A 354 -19.41 16.30 -11.27
CA PRO A 354 -20.85 16.11 -11.47
C PRO A 354 -21.61 16.64 -10.26
N ALA A 355 -22.67 17.41 -10.49
CA ALA A 355 -23.52 17.96 -9.45
C ALA A 355 -24.96 17.47 -9.63
N LEU A 356 -25.69 17.30 -8.53
CA LEU A 356 -27.11 17.00 -8.59
C LEU A 356 -27.91 18.30 -8.63
N VAL A 357 -28.72 18.48 -9.68
CA VAL A 357 -29.71 19.56 -9.74
C VAL A 357 -30.87 19.19 -8.82
N VAL A 358 -31.04 19.94 -7.72
CA VAL A 358 -32.08 19.66 -6.70
C VAL A 358 -33.28 20.60 -6.79
N ALA A 359 -33.10 21.81 -7.34
CA ALA A 359 -34.19 22.74 -7.58
C ALA A 359 -33.87 23.68 -8.74
N VAL A 360 -34.93 24.21 -9.36
CA VAL A 360 -34.84 25.14 -10.49
C VAL A 360 -35.80 26.31 -10.26
N GLY A 361 -35.31 27.55 -10.34
CA GLY A 361 -36.12 28.76 -10.18
C GLY A 361 -36.97 29.05 -11.43
N THR A 362 -38.30 29.19 -11.26
CA THR A 362 -39.21 29.59 -12.34
C THR A 362 -39.92 30.90 -12.03
N ALA A 363 -40.53 31.53 -13.03
CA ALA A 363 -41.32 32.76 -12.87
C ALA A 363 -42.52 32.61 -11.89
N LYS A 364 -42.92 31.37 -11.57
CA LYS A 364 -43.99 31.04 -10.61
C LYS A 364 -43.45 30.55 -9.25
N GLY A 365 -42.14 30.64 -9.01
CA GLY A 365 -41.45 30.09 -7.83
C GLY A 365 -40.55 28.88 -8.15
N PRO A 366 -39.78 28.37 -7.17
CA PRO A 366 -38.89 27.23 -7.39
C PRO A 366 -39.67 25.93 -7.66
N VAL A 367 -39.29 25.20 -8.71
CA VAL A 367 -39.80 23.86 -9.01
C VAL A 367 -38.82 22.83 -8.44
N GLN A 368 -39.31 22.00 -7.52
CA GLN A 368 -38.57 20.91 -6.88
C GLN A 368 -39.26 19.58 -7.17
N LYS A 369 -38.55 18.60 -7.75
CA LYS A 369 -39.03 17.22 -7.81
C LYS A 369 -38.67 16.55 -6.47
N ARG A 370 -39.66 16.36 -5.59
CA ARG A 370 -39.50 15.80 -4.24
C ARG A 370 -39.55 14.27 -4.25
N THR A 371 -38.74 13.62 -3.41
CA THR A 371 -39.05 12.30 -2.82
C THR A 371 -39.16 12.43 -1.30
N ALA A 372 -39.95 11.53 -0.69
CA ALA A 372 -40.57 11.67 0.64
C ALA A 372 -39.63 11.80 1.86
N ALA A 373 -38.31 11.77 1.70
CA ALA A 373 -37.35 11.77 2.80
C ALA A 373 -36.65 13.13 3.04
N THR A 374 -36.99 14.19 2.29
CA THR A 374 -36.35 15.53 2.45
C THR A 374 -36.99 16.37 3.56
N ALA A 375 -37.24 15.75 4.72
CA ALA A 375 -37.80 16.41 5.90
C ALA A 375 -36.88 16.21 7.11
N SER A 376 -35.62 16.64 7.00
CA SER A 376 -34.81 16.98 8.19
C SER A 376 -33.63 17.85 7.77
N ALA A 377 -33.29 18.79 8.64
CA ALA A 377 -32.22 19.80 8.57
C ALA A 377 -32.57 21.07 7.78
N THR A 378 -33.19 22.01 8.49
CA THR A 378 -32.72 23.38 8.68
C THR A 378 -31.71 23.87 7.63
N GLU A 379 -32.17 24.51 6.57
CA GLU A 379 -31.35 25.46 5.80
C GLU A 379 -32.27 26.41 5.02
N GLU A 380 -31.93 27.68 5.09
CA GLU A 380 -32.73 28.84 4.72
C GLU A 380 -33.39 28.74 3.33
N LYS A 381 -34.68 29.12 3.32
CA LYS A 381 -35.50 29.38 2.14
C LYS A 381 -35.04 30.64 1.41
N SER A 382 -33.77 30.74 1.02
CA SER A 382 -33.38 31.80 0.10
C SER A 382 -34.09 31.57 -1.24
N PRO A 383 -34.91 32.54 -1.71
CA PRO A 383 -35.66 32.39 -2.94
C PRO A 383 -34.69 32.27 -4.12
N LEU A 384 -34.78 31.18 -4.89
CA LEU A 384 -34.05 31.06 -6.14
C LEU A 384 -34.57 32.09 -7.13
N ALA A 385 -33.67 32.91 -7.67
CA ALA A 385 -33.98 33.82 -8.76
C ALA A 385 -34.59 33.05 -9.95
N ALA A 386 -35.54 33.67 -10.64
CA ALA A 386 -36.12 33.10 -11.85
C ALA A 386 -35.00 32.89 -12.90
N GLY A 387 -34.84 31.65 -13.39
CA GLY A 387 -33.69 31.32 -14.23
C GLY A 387 -32.56 30.56 -13.53
N GLY A 388 -32.51 30.60 -12.20
CA GLY A 388 -31.44 30.02 -11.39
C GLY A 388 -31.62 28.52 -11.10
N VAL A 389 -30.56 27.89 -10.61
CA VAL A 389 -30.49 26.45 -10.32
C VAL A 389 -29.79 26.21 -9.01
N ARG A 390 -30.35 25.35 -8.16
CA ARG A 390 -29.69 24.85 -6.95
C ARG A 390 -29.07 23.50 -7.24
N VAL A 391 -27.77 23.40 -6.97
CA VAL A 391 -27.01 22.16 -7.13
C VAL A 391 -26.49 21.66 -5.79
N ARG A 392 -26.34 20.34 -5.69
CA ARG A 392 -25.73 19.66 -4.54
C ARG A 392 -24.47 18.91 -4.97
N LEU A 393 -23.43 19.05 -4.15
CA LEU A 393 -22.13 18.40 -4.25
C LEU A 393 -21.77 17.83 -2.88
N GLY A 394 -21.96 16.52 -2.68
CA GLY A 394 -21.83 15.90 -1.35
C GLY A 394 -22.80 16.56 -0.36
N ASN A 395 -22.28 17.07 0.75
CA ASN A 395 -23.08 17.77 1.77
C ASN A 395 -23.15 19.29 1.54
N ARG A 396 -22.67 19.80 0.41
CA ARG A 396 -22.67 21.23 0.09
C ARG A 396 -23.72 21.56 -0.96
N TYR A 397 -24.35 22.71 -0.80
CA TYR A 397 -25.30 23.27 -1.76
C TYR A 397 -24.75 24.56 -2.35
N ALA A 398 -25.08 24.83 -3.62
CA ALA A 398 -24.76 26.09 -4.28
C ALA A 398 -25.94 26.54 -5.14
N ASP A 399 -26.25 27.83 -5.06
CA ASP A 399 -27.22 28.50 -5.92
C ASP A 399 -26.50 29.20 -7.06
N LEU A 400 -26.85 28.81 -8.29
CA LEU A 400 -26.27 29.34 -9.51
C LEU A 400 -27.28 30.28 -10.18
N GLY A 401 -26.82 31.47 -10.55
CA GLY A 401 -27.59 32.46 -11.28
C GLY A 401 -27.96 31.99 -12.70
N ARG A 402 -28.78 32.80 -13.37
CA ARG A 402 -29.22 32.51 -14.74
C ARG A 402 -28.02 32.44 -15.70
N GLU A 403 -26.99 33.26 -15.51
CA GLU A 403 -25.77 33.26 -16.33
C GLU A 403 -25.06 31.90 -16.36
N ALA A 404 -25.17 31.10 -15.30
CA ALA A 404 -24.55 29.79 -15.22
C ALA A 404 -25.15 28.76 -16.20
N VAL A 405 -26.36 29.03 -16.69
CA VAL A 405 -27.14 28.14 -17.56
C VAL A 405 -27.37 28.74 -18.96
N GLU A 406 -27.11 30.04 -19.15
CA GLU A 406 -27.37 30.74 -20.41
C GLU A 406 -26.60 30.22 -21.62
N TRP A 407 -25.39 29.68 -21.40
CA TRP A 407 -24.57 29.08 -22.46
C TRP A 407 -25.21 27.84 -23.11
N ALA A 408 -26.24 27.25 -22.49
CA ALA A 408 -27.00 26.11 -23.00
C ALA A 408 -27.78 26.38 -24.31
N ARG A 409 -27.84 27.65 -24.77
CA ARG A 409 -28.58 28.16 -25.94
C ARG A 409 -30.07 27.75 -25.97
N ARG A 410 -30.95 28.71 -25.69
CA ARG A 410 -32.42 28.68 -25.90
C ARG A 410 -33.21 27.58 -25.13
N ARG A 411 -32.84 27.26 -23.88
CA ARG A 411 -33.63 26.31 -23.07
C ARG A 411 -33.94 26.87 -21.70
N VAL A 412 -35.18 26.67 -21.26
CA VAL A 412 -35.69 27.05 -19.93
C VAL A 412 -35.01 26.14 -18.90
N PRO A 413 -34.56 26.65 -17.74
CA PRO A 413 -33.94 25.86 -16.67
C PRO A 413 -34.67 24.54 -16.31
N ALA A 414 -35.98 24.47 -16.53
CA ALA A 414 -36.81 23.28 -16.36
C ALA A 414 -36.36 22.06 -17.20
N GLU A 415 -35.58 22.27 -18.27
CA GLU A 415 -35.02 21.18 -19.08
C GLU A 415 -33.89 20.43 -18.39
N LEU A 416 -33.26 21.01 -17.36
CA LEU A 416 -32.29 20.32 -16.48
C LEU A 416 -32.92 19.17 -15.69
N LEU A 417 -34.25 19.07 -15.67
CA LEU A 417 -34.99 18.01 -14.99
C LEU A 417 -35.49 16.91 -15.94
N LYS A 418 -35.22 17.04 -17.25
CA LYS A 418 -35.66 16.13 -18.31
C LYS A 418 -34.47 15.30 -18.79
N VAL A 419 -34.55 13.98 -18.64
CA VAL A 419 -33.55 13.05 -19.18
C VAL A 419 -33.63 13.05 -20.70
N GLY A 420 -32.51 12.85 -21.39
CA GLY A 420 -32.54 12.51 -22.82
C GLY A 420 -31.18 12.39 -23.46
#